data_AF-A0A9D0XNC3-F1
#
_entry.id   AF-A0A9D0XNC3-F1
#
_cell.length_a   1.000
_cell.length_b   1.000
_cell.length_c   1.000
_cell.angle_alpha   90.00
_cell.angle_beta   90.00
_cell.angle_gamma   90.00
#
_symmetry.space_group_name_H-M   'P 1'
#
loop_
_entity.id
_entity.type
_entity.pdbx_description
1 polymer ?
#
loop_
_entity_poly.entity_id
_entity_poly.type
_entity_poly.pdbx_seq_one_letter_code
_entity_poly.pdbx_strand_id
1 'polypeptide(L)'
;MATEEEKKRNLARINAMIIYGLEKGLWNLLGESALAVTTKVGEGMLEMLEKSMGLEIEGEAPQEMLTEIGRLFVDEFGIAVGFDIEQEDSAVEMTVQNCVLLRTEADLIADGIQPFMCPFLNIAAAAMRKRMGLKTRISQINVDVGAKQCSLRFEMM
;
A
#
# COMPACT_ATOMS: atom_id res chain seq x y z
N MET A 1 11.33 -20.95 -25.39
CA MET A 1 10.95 -19.55 -25.12
C MET A 1 9.80 -19.57 -24.12
N ALA A 2 9.74 -18.61 -23.20
CA ALA A 2 8.66 -18.55 -22.22
C ALA A 2 7.30 -18.23 -22.88
N THR A 3 6.21 -18.81 -22.36
CA THR A 3 4.84 -18.47 -22.78
C THR A 3 4.44 -17.06 -22.34
N GLU A 4 3.35 -16.51 -22.87
CA GLU A 4 2.88 -15.18 -22.46
C GLU A 4 2.49 -15.12 -20.98
N GLU A 5 1.92 -16.19 -20.42
CA GLU A 5 1.63 -16.27 -18.98
C GLU A 5 2.91 -16.32 -18.14
N GLU A 6 3.92 -17.06 -18.60
CA GLU A 6 5.22 -17.09 -17.94
C GLU A 6 5.92 -15.74 -17.98
N LYS A 7 5.83 -15.02 -19.10
CA LYS A 7 6.35 -13.65 -19.22
C LYS A 7 5.66 -12.69 -18.26
N LYS A 8 4.32 -12.71 -18.16
CA LYS A 8 3.56 -11.89 -17.20
C LYS A 8 3.97 -12.17 -15.75
N ARG A 9 4.09 -13.45 -15.38
CA ARG A 9 4.55 -13.86 -14.05
C ARG A 9 5.99 -13.41 -13.77
N ASN A 10 6.88 -13.52 -14.75
CA ASN A 10 8.26 -13.06 -14.62
C ASN A 10 8.34 -11.54 -14.48
N LEU A 11 7.52 -10.78 -15.21
CA LEU A 11 7.44 -9.33 -15.10
C LEU A 11 6.98 -8.90 -13.69
N ALA A 12 5.93 -9.54 -13.16
CA ALA A 12 5.47 -9.28 -11.80
C ALA A 12 6.58 -9.56 -10.75
N ARG A 13 7.34 -10.65 -10.91
CA ARG A 13 8.49 -10.96 -10.05
C ARG A 13 9.60 -9.91 -10.13
N ILE A 14 9.92 -9.43 -11.34
CA ILE A 14 10.91 -8.36 -11.52
C ILE A 14 10.45 -7.08 -10.83
N ASN A 15 9.19 -6.69 -10.98
CA ASN A 15 8.64 -5.53 -10.29
C ASN A 15 8.70 -5.67 -8.76
N ALA A 16 8.36 -6.85 -8.23
CA ALA A 16 8.50 -7.15 -6.80
C ALA A 16 9.96 -7.04 -6.31
N MET A 17 10.94 -7.53 -7.10
CA MET A 17 12.36 -7.39 -6.77
C MET A 17 12.84 -5.94 -6.82
N ILE A 18 12.33 -5.15 -7.76
CA ILE A 18 12.62 -3.71 -7.82
C ILE A 18 12.09 -3.00 -6.57
N ILE A 19 10.85 -3.29 -6.17
CA ILE A 19 10.24 -2.74 -4.94
C ILE A 19 11.09 -3.08 -3.71
N TYR A 20 11.41 -4.37 -3.52
CA TYR A 20 12.29 -4.81 -2.45
C TYR A 20 13.64 -4.08 -2.46
N GLY A 21 14.29 -4.00 -3.61
CA GLY A 21 15.59 -3.34 -3.74
C GLY A 21 15.54 -1.85 -3.43
N LEU A 22 14.47 -1.16 -3.84
CA LEU A 22 14.26 0.26 -3.54
C LEU A 22 14.00 0.49 -2.05
N GLU A 23 13.10 -0.28 -1.43
CA GLU A 23 12.81 -0.19 0.01
C GLU A 23 14.06 -0.47 0.84
N LYS A 24 14.76 -1.55 0.51
CA LYS A 24 16.01 -1.92 1.19
C LYS A 24 17.10 -0.86 1.02
N GLY A 25 17.25 -0.33 -0.19
CA GLY A 25 18.21 0.74 -0.48
C GLY A 25 17.93 2.00 0.33
N LEU A 26 16.67 2.45 0.37
CA LEU A 26 16.24 3.62 1.14
C LEU A 26 16.42 3.40 2.64
N TRP A 27 16.03 2.22 3.14
CA TRP A 27 16.18 1.87 4.54
C TRP A 27 17.66 1.82 4.97
N ASN A 28 18.54 1.24 4.15
CA ASN A 28 19.96 1.20 4.46
C ASN A 28 20.61 2.59 4.50
N LEU A 29 20.10 3.54 3.70
CA LEU A 29 20.62 4.91 3.66
C LEU A 29 20.08 5.80 4.79
N LEU A 30 18.82 5.61 5.18
CA LEU A 30 18.08 6.56 6.03
C LEU A 30 17.59 5.96 7.36
N GLY A 31 17.66 4.64 7.50
CA GLY A 31 17.00 3.90 8.59
C GLY A 31 15.51 4.23 8.66
N GLU A 32 15.01 4.42 9.88
CA GLU A 32 13.61 4.82 10.12
C GLU A 32 13.23 6.16 9.47
N SER A 33 14.20 7.02 9.15
CA SER A 33 13.91 8.28 8.43
C SER A 33 13.41 8.03 7.00
N ALA A 34 13.59 6.82 6.45
CA ALA A 34 12.99 6.41 5.19
C ALA A 34 11.45 6.53 5.22
N LEU A 35 10.81 6.38 6.38
CA LEU A 35 9.36 6.53 6.54
C LEU A 35 8.85 7.93 6.13
N ALA A 36 9.69 8.96 6.18
CA ALA A 36 9.31 10.31 5.75
C ALA A 36 8.97 10.38 4.25
N VAL A 37 9.48 9.45 3.43
CA VAL A 37 9.20 9.44 1.98
C VAL A 37 7.80 8.95 1.64
N THR A 38 7.17 8.17 2.53
CA THR A 38 5.83 7.56 2.32
C THR A 38 4.76 8.57 1.91
N THR A 39 4.78 9.75 2.52
CA THR A 39 3.84 10.84 2.19
C THR A 39 4.01 11.28 0.73
N LYS A 40 5.25 11.47 0.27
CA LYS A 40 5.53 11.90 -1.11
C LYS A 40 5.27 10.80 -2.13
N VAL A 41 5.55 9.56 -1.76
CA VAL A 41 5.22 8.39 -2.56
C VAL A 41 3.70 8.28 -2.74
N GLY A 42 2.93 8.39 -1.65
CA GLY A 42 1.47 8.38 -1.69
C GLY A 42 0.89 9.50 -2.54
N GLU A 43 1.39 10.73 -2.40
CA GLU A 43 0.99 11.87 -3.25
C GLU A 43 1.23 11.58 -4.74
N GLY A 44 2.41 11.05 -5.09
CA GLY A 44 2.73 10.70 -6.47
C GLY A 44 1.89 9.55 -7.02
N MET A 45 1.65 8.50 -6.21
CA MET A 45 0.77 7.39 -6.58
C MET A 45 -0.67 7.87 -6.82
N LEU A 46 -1.21 8.69 -5.93
CA LEU A 46 -2.54 9.28 -6.07
C LEU A 46 -2.64 10.14 -7.33
N GLU A 47 -1.65 10.97 -7.60
CA GLU A 47 -1.61 11.79 -8.81
C GLU A 47 -1.61 10.92 -10.09
N MET A 48 -0.87 9.81 -10.10
CA MET A 48 -0.85 8.88 -11.22
C MET A 48 -2.21 8.18 -11.42
N LEU A 49 -2.86 7.74 -10.35
CA LEU A 49 -4.20 7.14 -10.41
C LEU A 49 -5.20 8.11 -11.04
N GLU A 50 -5.25 9.34 -10.54
CA GLU A 50 -6.22 10.33 -11.00
C GLU A 50 -5.92 10.80 -12.43
N LYS A 51 -4.67 11.19 -12.73
CA LYS A 51 -4.34 11.84 -14.00
C LYS A 51 -4.06 10.88 -15.15
N SER A 52 -3.35 9.79 -14.86
CA SER A 52 -2.87 8.88 -15.91
C SER A 52 -3.84 7.72 -16.14
N MET A 53 -4.58 7.33 -15.11
CA MET A 53 -5.52 6.21 -15.20
C MET A 53 -6.98 6.65 -15.25
N GLY A 54 -7.27 7.93 -14.98
CA GLY A 54 -8.63 8.48 -14.97
C GLY A 54 -9.51 7.92 -13.85
N LEU A 55 -8.88 7.38 -12.80
CA LEU A 55 -9.57 6.79 -11.66
C LEU A 55 -9.60 7.83 -10.54
N GLU A 56 -10.75 8.46 -10.37
CA GLU A 56 -11.00 9.35 -9.25
C GLU A 56 -11.45 8.53 -8.04
N ILE A 57 -10.89 8.86 -6.87
CA ILE A 57 -11.35 8.27 -5.61
C ILE A 57 -12.64 8.98 -5.21
N GLU A 58 -13.74 8.25 -5.18
CA GLU A 58 -15.04 8.74 -4.73
C GLU A 58 -15.16 8.68 -3.19
N GLY A 59 -16.14 9.39 -2.63
CA GLY A 59 -16.43 9.40 -1.18
C GLY A 59 -16.27 10.76 -0.52
N GLU A 60 -17.21 11.10 0.37
CA GLU A 60 -17.24 12.36 1.13
C GLU A 60 -16.77 12.18 2.57
N ALA A 61 -16.85 10.95 3.10
CA ALA A 61 -16.37 10.55 4.43
C ALA A 61 -15.09 9.69 4.37
N PRO A 62 -14.24 9.67 5.42
CA PRO A 62 -13.01 8.87 5.45
C PRO A 62 -13.26 7.40 5.08
N GLN A 63 -14.21 6.75 5.76
CA GLN A 63 -14.56 5.36 5.53
C GLN A 63 -14.94 5.07 4.07
N GLU A 64 -15.74 5.94 3.43
CA GLU A 64 -16.17 5.78 2.04
C GLU A 64 -14.98 5.83 1.09
N MET A 65 -14.13 6.85 1.24
CA MET A 65 -12.95 7.05 0.41
C MET A 65 -11.98 5.88 0.49
N LEU A 66 -11.76 5.38 1.70
CA LEU A 66 -10.84 4.29 1.96
C LEU A 66 -11.40 2.95 1.49
N THR A 67 -12.71 2.75 1.59
CA THR A 67 -13.41 1.61 0.99
C THR A 67 -13.26 1.61 -0.53
N GLU A 68 -13.41 2.77 -1.18
CA GLU A 68 -13.24 2.89 -2.63
C GLU A 68 -11.80 2.60 -3.08
N ILE A 69 -10.79 3.07 -2.33
CA ILE A 69 -9.39 2.69 -2.57
C ILE A 69 -9.23 1.17 -2.49
N GLY A 70 -9.76 0.53 -1.44
CA GLY A 70 -9.75 -0.92 -1.30
C GLY A 70 -10.34 -1.64 -2.52
N ARG A 71 -11.53 -1.20 -2.94
CA ARG A 71 -12.25 -1.73 -4.11
C ARG A 71 -11.43 -1.63 -5.39
N LEU A 72 -10.88 -0.45 -5.70
CA LEU A 72 -10.04 -0.25 -6.90
C LEU A 72 -8.84 -1.22 -6.92
N PHE A 73 -8.19 -1.40 -5.79
CA PHE A 73 -7.01 -2.26 -5.69
C PHE A 73 -7.32 -3.76 -5.81
N VAL A 74 -8.50 -4.18 -5.37
CA VAL A 74 -8.97 -5.56 -5.51
C VAL A 74 -9.55 -5.80 -6.90
N ASP A 75 -10.53 -5.01 -7.31
CA ASP A 75 -11.38 -5.28 -8.48
C ASP A 75 -10.73 -4.83 -9.80
N GLU A 76 -10.11 -3.65 -9.83
CA GLU A 76 -9.55 -3.09 -11.06
C GLU A 76 -8.09 -3.51 -11.28
N PHE A 77 -7.30 -3.56 -10.21
CA PHE A 77 -5.85 -3.85 -10.31
C PHE A 77 -5.48 -5.30 -10.00
N GLY A 78 -6.31 -6.03 -9.25
CA GLY A 78 -6.00 -7.41 -8.83
C GLY A 78 -4.75 -7.51 -7.96
N ILE A 79 -4.47 -6.49 -7.13
CA ILE A 79 -3.32 -6.46 -6.23
C ILE A 79 -3.56 -7.35 -5.00
N ALA A 80 -4.82 -7.52 -4.59
CA ALA A 80 -5.25 -8.36 -3.50
C ALA A 80 -6.54 -9.10 -3.89
N VAL A 81 -6.91 -10.13 -3.13
CA VAL A 81 -8.17 -10.87 -3.35
C VAL A 81 -9.31 -10.40 -2.45
N GLY A 82 -8.98 -9.58 -1.45
CA GLY A 82 -9.93 -9.04 -0.50
C GLY A 82 -9.31 -7.86 0.26
N PHE A 83 -10.17 -6.94 0.66
CA PHE A 83 -9.83 -5.78 1.46
C PHE A 83 -10.98 -5.53 2.43
N ASP A 84 -10.64 -5.32 3.69
CA ASP A 84 -11.58 -4.91 4.73
C ASP A 84 -11.03 -3.68 5.45
N ILE A 85 -11.91 -2.84 5.96
CA ILE A 85 -11.55 -1.60 6.63
C ILE A 85 -12.53 -1.24 7.72
N GLU A 86 -11.97 -0.93 8.89
CA GLU A 86 -12.70 -0.49 10.06
C GLU A 86 -12.12 0.84 10.54
N GLN A 87 -12.99 1.85 10.69
CA GLN A 87 -12.63 3.13 11.31
C GLN A 87 -13.10 3.12 12.78
N GLU A 88 -12.14 3.33 13.70
CA GLU A 88 -12.37 3.43 15.13
C GLU A 88 -11.95 4.83 15.61
N ASP A 89 -12.90 5.74 15.87
CA ASP A 89 -12.64 7.11 16.32
C ASP A 89 -11.58 7.84 15.46
N SER A 90 -10.35 7.93 15.98
CA SER A 90 -9.19 8.57 15.34
C SER A 90 -8.27 7.59 14.61
N ALA A 91 -8.61 6.31 14.51
CA ALA A 91 -7.79 5.30 13.87
C ALA A 91 -8.53 4.63 12.72
N VAL A 92 -7.76 4.14 11.75
CA VAL A 92 -8.25 3.29 10.67
C VAL A 92 -7.41 2.04 10.65
N GLU A 93 -8.08 0.89 10.68
CA GLU A 93 -7.50 -0.42 10.49
C GLU A 93 -7.92 -0.99 9.14
N MET A 94 -6.95 -1.50 8.38
CA MET A 94 -7.17 -2.12 7.09
C MET A 94 -6.61 -3.52 7.10
N THR A 95 -7.37 -4.45 6.52
CA THR A 95 -6.95 -5.82 6.33
C THR A 95 -6.89 -6.13 4.84
N VAL A 96 -5.69 -6.42 4.34
CA VAL A 96 -5.46 -6.79 2.94
C VAL A 96 -5.25 -8.30 2.85
N GLN A 97 -6.04 -8.99 2.04
CA GLN A 97 -5.97 -10.44 1.89
C GLN A 97 -5.24 -10.83 0.60
N ASN A 98 -4.27 -11.75 0.74
CA ASN A 98 -3.51 -12.37 -0.34
C ASN A 98 -2.92 -11.35 -1.33
N CYS A 99 -2.29 -10.29 -0.80
CA CYS A 99 -1.59 -9.28 -1.59
C CYS A 99 -0.49 -9.92 -2.46
N VAL A 100 -0.35 -9.47 -3.71
CA VAL A 100 0.70 -9.96 -4.63
C VAL A 100 2.12 -9.68 -4.15
N LEU A 101 2.31 -8.73 -3.23
CA LEU A 101 3.59 -8.39 -2.61
C LEU A 101 3.81 -9.02 -1.24
N LEU A 102 2.88 -9.85 -0.73
CA LEU A 102 2.96 -10.45 0.61
C LEU A 102 4.32 -11.11 0.89
N ARG A 103 4.88 -11.82 -0.09
CA ARG A 103 6.18 -12.46 0.07
C ARG A 103 7.33 -11.45 0.13
N THR A 104 7.28 -10.42 -0.71
CA THR A 104 8.25 -9.33 -0.74
C THR A 104 8.28 -8.59 0.60
N GLU A 105 7.10 -8.29 1.15
CA GLU A 105 6.97 -7.61 2.44
C GLU A 105 7.49 -8.47 3.60
N ALA A 106 7.23 -9.79 3.56
CA ALA A 106 7.78 -10.73 4.53
C ALA A 106 9.31 -10.83 4.46
N ASP A 107 9.89 -10.81 3.24
CA ASP A 107 11.34 -10.83 3.06
C ASP A 107 11.98 -9.50 3.53
N LEU A 108 11.30 -8.35 3.39
CA LEU A 108 11.73 -7.07 4.00
C LEU A 108 11.73 -7.14 5.53
N ILE A 109 10.66 -7.66 6.14
CA ILE A 109 10.55 -7.80 7.60
C ILE A 109 11.65 -8.73 8.14
N ALA A 110 11.93 -9.83 7.44
CA ALA A 110 13.00 -10.75 7.81
C ALA A 110 14.39 -10.08 7.82
N ASP A 111 14.58 -9.04 7.01
CA ASP A 111 15.78 -8.21 6.96
C ASP A 111 15.77 -7.05 7.98
N GLY A 112 14.75 -6.97 8.83
CA GLY A 112 14.60 -5.87 9.81
C GLY A 112 14.13 -4.56 9.18
N ILE A 113 13.44 -4.64 8.03
CA ILE A 113 12.96 -3.50 7.25
C ILE A 113 11.43 -3.47 7.31
N GLN A 114 10.87 -2.34 7.74
CA GLN A 114 9.42 -2.15 7.71
C GLN A 114 8.97 -1.92 6.26
N PRO A 115 7.95 -2.63 5.73
CA PRO A 115 7.50 -2.47 4.35
C PRO A 115 6.63 -1.22 4.20
N PHE A 116 7.27 -0.07 4.01
CA PHE A 116 6.62 1.24 4.07
C PHE A 116 6.05 1.72 2.73
N MET A 117 6.25 0.97 1.64
CA MET A 117 5.76 1.36 0.31
C MET A 117 4.38 0.77 -0.05
N CYS A 118 3.65 0.22 0.92
CA CYS A 118 2.32 -0.35 0.70
C CYS A 118 1.37 0.65 0.01
N PRO A 119 0.82 0.34 -1.17
CA PRO A 119 0.05 1.30 -1.94
C PRO A 119 -1.31 1.61 -1.28
N PHE A 120 -1.97 0.62 -0.66
CA PHE A 120 -3.22 0.84 0.10
C PHE A 120 -3.03 1.93 1.15
N LEU A 121 -1.98 1.80 1.96
CA LEU A 121 -1.65 2.71 3.04
C LEU A 121 -1.25 4.11 2.54
N ASN A 122 -0.34 4.16 1.55
CA ASN A 122 0.22 5.42 1.08
C ASN A 122 -0.79 6.26 0.30
N ILE A 123 -1.62 5.64 -0.53
CA ILE A 123 -2.68 6.35 -1.27
C ILE A 123 -3.79 6.77 -0.33
N ALA A 124 -4.21 5.91 0.62
CA ALA A 124 -5.16 6.28 1.65
C ALA A 124 -4.72 7.53 2.43
N ALA A 125 -3.48 7.52 2.94
CA ALA A 125 -2.91 8.65 3.64
C ALA A 125 -2.87 9.93 2.78
N ALA A 126 -2.52 9.81 1.51
CA ALA A 126 -2.47 10.93 0.58
C ALA A 126 -3.86 11.49 0.25
N ALA A 127 -4.84 10.61 0.01
CA ALA A 127 -6.20 10.98 -0.34
C ALA A 127 -6.90 11.69 0.83
N MET A 128 -6.76 11.15 2.05
CA MET A 128 -7.24 11.77 3.29
C MET A 128 -6.68 13.19 3.48
N ARG A 129 -5.36 13.36 3.28
CA ARG A 129 -4.71 14.67 3.38
C ARG A 129 -5.22 15.64 2.32
N LYS A 130 -5.29 15.21 1.07
CA LYS A 130 -5.64 16.07 -0.08
C LYS A 130 -7.11 16.50 -0.05
N ARG A 131 -8.02 15.59 0.31
CA ARG A 131 -9.47 15.80 0.20
C ARG A 131 -10.09 16.32 1.49
N MET A 132 -9.54 15.97 2.65
CA MET A 132 -10.14 16.28 3.95
C MET A 132 -9.25 17.14 4.85
N GLY A 133 -8.00 17.42 4.45
CA GLY A 133 -7.05 18.15 5.27
C GLY A 133 -6.59 17.39 6.53
N LEU A 134 -6.94 16.10 6.65
CA LEU A 134 -6.59 15.25 7.78
C LEU A 134 -5.17 14.74 7.63
N LYS A 135 -4.35 14.89 8.68
CA LYS A 135 -3.02 14.30 8.70
C LYS A 135 -3.14 12.86 9.18
N THR A 136 -2.36 11.97 8.60
CA THR A 136 -2.29 10.59 9.04
C THR A 136 -0.88 10.23 9.47
N ARG A 137 -0.76 9.30 10.40
CA ARG A 137 0.49 8.66 10.80
C ARG A 137 0.30 7.16 10.79
N ILE A 138 1.12 6.46 10.01
CA ILE A 138 1.19 5.00 10.04
C ILE A 138 1.60 4.58 11.45
N SER A 139 0.76 3.81 12.12
CA SER A 139 1.01 3.29 13.48
C SER A 139 1.39 1.82 13.46
N GLN A 140 0.92 1.05 12.47
CA GLN A 140 1.24 -0.38 12.38
C GLN A 140 1.26 -0.88 10.93
N ILE A 141 2.23 -1.74 10.64
CA ILE A 141 2.23 -2.60 9.45
C ILE A 141 2.63 -3.99 9.93
N ASN A 142 1.70 -4.94 9.85
CA ASN A 142 1.95 -6.34 10.18
C ASN A 142 1.67 -7.23 8.97
N VAL A 143 2.52 -8.22 8.75
CA VAL A 143 2.43 -9.14 7.61
C VAL A 143 2.43 -10.57 8.14
N ASP A 144 1.32 -11.27 7.93
CA ASP A 144 1.15 -12.67 8.26
C ASP A 144 1.15 -13.52 6.99
N VAL A 145 2.29 -14.16 6.72
CA VAL A 145 2.45 -15.06 5.57
C VAL A 145 1.58 -16.31 5.69
N GLY A 146 1.35 -16.79 6.93
CA GLY A 146 0.55 -17.99 7.20
C GLY A 146 -0.93 -17.76 6.94
N ALA A 147 -1.47 -16.65 7.45
CA ALA A 147 -2.85 -16.21 7.20
C ALA A 147 -3.03 -15.56 5.82
N LYS A 148 -1.93 -15.28 5.11
CA LYS A 148 -1.89 -14.55 3.84
C LYS A 148 -2.53 -13.16 3.95
N GLN A 149 -2.16 -12.42 4.99
CA GLN A 149 -2.83 -11.19 5.35
C GLN A 149 -1.82 -10.10 5.73
N CYS A 150 -2.10 -8.87 5.33
CA CYS A 150 -1.44 -7.68 5.88
C CYS A 150 -2.46 -6.90 6.71
N SER A 151 -2.08 -6.53 7.93
CA SER A 151 -2.88 -5.67 8.82
C SER A 151 -2.18 -4.33 8.95
N LEU A 152 -2.85 -3.28 8.51
CA LEU A 152 -2.32 -1.93 8.37
C LEU A 152 -3.12 -1.00 9.27
N ARG A 153 -2.45 -0.13 10.02
CA ARG A 153 -3.13 0.87 10.85
C ARG A 153 -2.52 2.25 10.67
N PHE A 154 -3.38 3.26 10.60
CA PHE A 154 -2.96 4.64 10.77
C PHE A 154 -3.84 5.39 11.77
N GLU A 155 -3.25 6.40 12.38
CA GLU A 155 -3.92 7.39 13.22
C GLU A 155 -4.19 8.67 12.41
N MET A 156 -5.38 9.23 12.56
CA MET A 156 -5.82 10.52 12.04
C MET A 156 -5.54 11.61 13.08
N MET A 157 -5.01 12.74 12.63
CA MET A 157 -4.55 13.88 13.44
C MET A 157 -5.07 15.21 12.92
#